data_AF-A0A321LBJ7-F1
#
_entry.id   AF-A0A321LBJ7-F1
#
_cell.length_a   1.000
_cell.length_b   1.000
_cell.length_c   1.000
_cell.angle_alpha   90.00
_cell.angle_beta   90.00
_cell.angle_gamma   90.00
#
_symmetry.space_group_name_H-M   'P 1'
#
loop_
_entity.id
_entity.type
_entity.pdbx_description
1 polymer ?
#
loop_
_entity_poly.entity_id
_entity_poly.type
_entity_poly.pdbx_seq_one_letter_code
_entity_poly.pdbx_strand_id
1 'polypeptide(L)'
;MTTRLAAFSLLLLVPHFSAQQRDGNTAQERQVRSHGMNITISLVRRNDRSEYKTLPNEPVNLEVESVAVGQRTIQEILTQNHIFPDVEAFGIVYALNPNREDLNLIKGLDILIPKVDGGAMLSNDFAKGYSVLLTLDKDLKTLFGVRIERFRASIATTSTLNPLRFLDSSVRTSLTESLRRISVRLGQIDDRIMGRYERPIPTTVLIQLSSEIQLLIDTLSDVNSSDRPIGKAILQQVDAVRNDVEIRADAFTYVAGGIVPRAWPKVAVVVKTLHSGVAVNNLRIYYAPEALKDKTEEAHSFAVLSSPAVQRLFEADYCFWAARDPKVIPISNVVCHEVRLQSPDAVDIELTVIQ
;
A
#
# COMPACT_ATOMS: atom_id res chain seq x y z
N MET A 1 -53.66 28.82 -19.65
CA MET A 1 -52.54 28.08 -20.27
C MET A 1 -51.34 28.19 -19.33
N THR A 2 -51.16 27.20 -18.48
CA THR A 2 -50.12 27.14 -17.45
C THR A 2 -49.28 25.89 -17.72
N THR A 3 -48.02 26.09 -18.10
CA THR A 3 -47.08 25.01 -18.38
C THR A 3 -45.93 25.04 -17.37
N ARG A 4 -45.90 23.98 -16.57
CA ARG A 4 -44.81 23.32 -15.81
C ARG A 4 -43.44 24.01 -15.71
N LEU A 5 -42.84 23.94 -14.52
CA LEU A 5 -41.63 23.11 -14.32
C LEU A 5 -41.51 22.70 -12.84
N ALA A 6 -41.65 21.39 -12.60
CA ALA A 6 -41.44 20.76 -11.30
C ALA A 6 -39.95 20.47 -11.13
N ALA A 7 -39.36 20.98 -10.04
CA ALA A 7 -38.00 20.67 -9.65
C ALA A 7 -37.95 19.26 -9.01
N PHE A 8 -37.29 18.33 -9.69
CA PHE A 8 -36.95 17.02 -9.14
C PHE A 8 -35.72 17.18 -8.23
N SER A 9 -35.93 17.14 -6.91
CA SER A 9 -34.85 16.92 -5.95
C SER A 9 -34.44 15.46 -6.00
N LEU A 10 -33.28 15.16 -6.60
CA LEU A 10 -32.66 13.85 -6.55
C LEU A 10 -32.00 13.70 -5.17
N LEU A 11 -32.69 13.06 -4.21
CA LEU A 11 -32.07 12.57 -2.99
C LEU A 11 -31.03 11.52 -3.36
N LEU A 12 -29.74 11.86 -3.23
CA LEU A 12 -28.66 10.88 -3.22
C LEU A 12 -28.75 10.10 -1.91
N LEU A 13 -29.35 8.91 -1.98
CA LEU A 13 -29.20 7.86 -0.97
C LEU A 13 -27.71 7.50 -0.88
N VAL A 14 -27.00 8.11 0.08
CA VAL A 14 -25.71 7.63 0.53
C VAL A 14 -26.01 6.38 1.38
N PRO A 15 -25.60 5.17 0.97
CA PRO A 15 -25.74 4.02 1.83
C PRO A 15 -24.97 4.30 3.12
N HIS A 16 -25.68 4.35 4.24
CA HIS A 16 -25.08 4.25 5.57
C HIS A 16 -24.44 2.85 5.65
N PHE A 17 -23.17 2.75 5.27
CA PHE A 17 -22.36 1.63 5.70
C PHE A 17 -22.17 1.79 7.21
N SER A 18 -22.92 0.99 7.94
CA SER A 18 -22.75 0.80 9.37
C SER A 18 -21.29 0.42 9.59
N ALA A 19 -20.55 1.26 10.32
CA ALA A 19 -19.25 0.91 10.88
C ALA A 19 -19.48 -0.29 11.80
N GLN A 20 -19.34 -1.49 11.25
CA GLN A 20 -19.37 -2.73 12.00
C GLN A 20 -18.14 -2.71 12.91
N GLN A 21 -18.37 -2.22 14.13
CA GLN A 21 -17.62 -2.41 15.36
C GLN A 21 -16.18 -2.93 15.15
N ARG A 22 -15.24 -2.00 15.01
CA ARG A 22 -13.79 -2.22 14.92
C ARG A 22 -13.19 -2.65 16.28
N ASP A 23 -13.81 -3.60 16.97
CA ASP A 23 -13.25 -4.23 18.17
C ASP A 23 -13.12 -5.72 17.88
N GLY A 24 -11.97 -6.09 17.29
CA GLY A 24 -11.55 -7.47 17.22
C GLY A 24 -11.26 -7.98 18.63
N ASN A 25 -11.88 -9.11 18.98
CA ASN A 25 -11.72 -9.82 20.24
C ASN A 25 -10.22 -10.14 20.48
N THR A 26 -9.51 -9.29 21.22
CA THR A 26 -8.04 -9.37 21.42
C THR A 26 -7.56 -10.67 22.06
N ALA A 27 -8.46 -11.42 22.71
CA ALA A 27 -8.18 -12.72 23.31
C ALA A 27 -7.93 -13.86 22.30
N GLN A 28 -8.12 -13.64 20.99
CA GLN A 28 -8.04 -14.68 19.96
C GLN A 28 -6.79 -14.60 19.05
N GLU A 29 -5.92 -13.61 19.28
CA GLU A 29 -4.83 -13.31 18.37
C GLU A 29 -3.49 -13.14 19.10
N ARG A 30 -2.39 -13.31 18.37
CA ARG A 30 -1.03 -13.05 18.88
C ARG A 30 -0.21 -12.35 17.80
N GLN A 31 0.51 -11.29 18.17
CA GLN A 31 1.48 -10.68 17.25
C GLN A 31 2.83 -11.40 17.37
N VAL A 32 3.46 -11.64 16.22
CA VAL A 32 4.77 -12.27 16.08
C VAL A 32 5.60 -11.43 15.11
N ARG A 33 6.88 -11.20 15.45
CA ARG A 33 7.84 -10.57 14.55
C ARG A 33 8.72 -11.64 13.92
N SER A 34 8.71 -11.75 12.60
CA SER A 34 9.53 -12.75 11.87
C SER A 34 10.14 -12.10 10.63
N HIS A 35 11.45 -12.25 10.44
CA HIS A 35 12.19 -11.73 9.28
C HIS A 35 11.94 -10.24 8.98
N GLY A 36 11.81 -9.42 10.05
CA GLY A 36 11.53 -7.99 9.94
C GLY A 36 10.06 -7.61 9.72
N MET A 37 9.17 -8.59 9.50
CA MET A 37 7.73 -8.40 9.31
C MET A 37 6.96 -8.45 10.64
N ASN A 38 5.87 -7.68 10.73
CA ASN A 38 4.92 -7.74 11.83
C ASN A 38 3.71 -8.59 11.40
N ILE A 39 3.56 -9.78 11.98
CA ILE A 39 2.54 -10.75 11.57
C ILE A 39 1.63 -11.04 12.75
N THR A 40 0.33 -10.81 12.59
CA THR A 40 -0.68 -11.28 13.54
C THR A 40 -1.11 -12.69 13.15
N ILE A 41 -1.06 -13.61 14.11
CA ILE A 41 -1.56 -14.96 13.96
C ILE A 41 -2.89 -15.11 14.70
N SER A 42 -3.82 -15.84 14.10
CA SER A 42 -5.07 -16.28 14.71
C SER A 42 -5.42 -17.69 14.24
N LEU A 43 -6.36 -18.36 14.90
CA LEU A 43 -6.74 -19.73 14.57
C LEU A 43 -8.17 -19.75 14.02
N VAL A 44 -8.33 -20.32 12.81
CA VAL A 44 -9.63 -20.41 12.13
C VAL A 44 -9.89 -21.83 11.64
N ARG A 45 -11.15 -22.18 11.40
CA ARG A 45 -11.48 -23.48 10.80
C ARG A 45 -11.08 -23.49 9.32
N ARG A 46 -10.45 -24.58 8.86
CA ARG A 46 -9.88 -24.68 7.50
C ARG A 46 -10.90 -24.47 6.38
N ASN A 47 -12.16 -24.79 6.64
CA ASN A 47 -13.24 -24.67 5.66
C ASN A 47 -14.18 -23.48 5.92
N ASP A 48 -13.97 -22.75 7.03
CA ASP A 48 -14.81 -21.61 7.42
C ASP A 48 -13.99 -20.57 8.20
N ARG A 49 -13.65 -19.47 7.51
CA ARG A 49 -12.88 -18.36 8.08
C ARG A 49 -13.67 -17.52 9.08
N SER A 50 -14.98 -17.72 9.20
CA SER A 50 -15.81 -17.04 10.20
C SER A 50 -15.76 -17.72 11.58
N GLU A 51 -15.30 -18.98 11.63
CA GLU A 51 -15.18 -19.75 12.86
C GLU A 51 -13.78 -19.60 13.48
N TYR A 52 -13.65 -18.62 14.38
CA TYR A 52 -12.42 -18.36 15.13
C TYR A 52 -12.31 -19.19 16.40
N LYS A 53 -11.07 -19.52 16.76
CA LYS A 53 -10.73 -20.15 18.02
C LYS A 53 -9.61 -19.39 18.72
N THR A 54 -9.71 -19.29 20.05
CA THR A 54 -8.63 -18.75 20.88
C THR A 54 -7.37 -19.60 20.71
N LEU A 55 -6.25 -18.95 20.42
CA LEU A 55 -4.95 -19.59 20.37
C LEU A 55 -4.62 -20.23 21.74
N PRO A 56 -4.05 -21.44 21.76
CA PRO A 56 -3.63 -22.04 23.02
C PRO A 56 -2.52 -21.20 23.70
N ASN A 57 -2.48 -21.25 25.03
CA ASN A 57 -1.52 -20.48 25.84
C ASN A 57 -0.07 -20.99 25.74
N GLU A 58 0.18 -22.03 24.97
CA GLU A 58 1.53 -22.54 24.69
C GLU A 58 2.27 -21.67 23.65
N PRO A 59 3.61 -21.80 23.57
CA PRO A 59 4.39 -21.15 22.52
C PRO A 59 3.91 -21.58 21.13
N VAL A 60 3.77 -20.60 20.25
CA VAL A 60 3.47 -20.79 18.83
C VAL A 60 4.57 -20.05 18.08
N ASN A 61 5.35 -20.80 17.30
CA ASN A 61 6.50 -20.28 16.58
C ASN A 61 6.14 -20.16 15.10
N LEU A 62 6.41 -18.99 14.53
CA LEU A 62 6.30 -18.75 13.10
C LEU A 62 7.71 -18.71 12.50
N GLU A 63 8.11 -19.82 11.93
CA GLU A 63 9.42 -20.04 11.33
C GLU A 63 9.36 -19.89 9.80
N VAL A 64 10.52 -19.93 9.17
CA VAL A 64 10.64 -19.94 7.71
C VAL A 64 11.43 -21.17 7.32
N GLU A 65 10.89 -21.93 6.37
CA GLU A 65 11.57 -23.07 5.79
C GLU A 65 11.86 -22.83 4.31
N SER A 66 12.94 -23.46 3.83
CA SER A 66 13.30 -23.50 2.42
C SER A 66 12.76 -24.79 1.82
N VAL A 67 11.89 -24.67 0.81
CA VAL A 67 11.18 -25.80 0.21
C VAL A 67 11.35 -25.80 -1.30
N ALA A 68 11.77 -26.93 -1.83
CA ALA A 68 11.85 -27.15 -3.27
C ALA A 68 10.43 -27.28 -3.84
N VAL A 69 10.05 -26.35 -4.71
CA VAL A 69 8.75 -26.39 -5.39
C VAL A 69 8.83 -27.38 -6.55
N GLY A 70 8.57 -28.65 -6.22
CA GLY A 70 8.51 -29.76 -7.16
C GLY A 70 7.09 -29.96 -7.72
N GLN A 71 6.45 -31.07 -7.36
CA GLN A 71 5.09 -31.41 -7.78
C GLN A 71 3.98 -30.73 -6.96
N ARG A 72 4.32 -30.05 -5.85
CA ARG A 72 3.36 -29.39 -4.97
C ARG A 72 3.29 -27.90 -5.28
N THR A 73 2.08 -27.36 -5.23
CA THR A 73 1.81 -25.93 -5.33
C THR A 73 2.10 -25.23 -3.99
N ILE A 74 2.33 -23.91 -4.01
CA ILE A 74 2.52 -23.11 -2.79
C ILE A 74 1.32 -23.21 -1.85
N GLN A 75 0.11 -23.27 -2.41
CA GLN A 75 -1.13 -23.46 -1.65
C GLN A 75 -1.12 -24.77 -0.85
N GLU A 76 -0.69 -25.87 -1.47
CA GLU A 76 -0.59 -27.17 -0.82
C GLU A 76 0.47 -27.16 0.28
N ILE A 77 1.62 -26.50 0.05
CA ILE A 77 2.68 -26.39 1.05
C ILE A 77 2.21 -25.56 2.25
N LEU A 78 1.57 -24.41 2.03
CA LEU A 78 0.99 -23.60 3.11
C LEU A 78 -0.03 -24.41 3.93
N THR A 79 -0.90 -25.16 3.25
CA THR A 79 -1.90 -26.02 3.91
C THR A 79 -1.25 -27.12 4.75
N GLN A 80 -0.17 -27.73 4.25
CA GLN A 80 0.62 -28.73 4.98
C GLN A 80 1.30 -28.14 6.20
N ASN A 81 1.75 -26.88 6.10
CA ASN A 81 2.31 -26.10 7.21
C ASN A 81 1.25 -25.51 8.14
N HIS A 82 0.01 -26.00 8.05
CA HIS A 82 -1.13 -25.58 8.85
C HIS A 82 -1.47 -24.09 8.73
N ILE A 83 -1.10 -23.46 7.62
CA ILE A 83 -1.41 -22.06 7.31
C ILE A 83 -2.57 -22.01 6.32
N PHE A 84 -3.53 -21.14 6.60
CA PHE A 84 -4.64 -20.89 5.69
C PHE A 84 -4.14 -20.14 4.44
N PRO A 85 -4.28 -20.72 3.22
CA PRO A 85 -3.66 -20.16 2.01
C PRO A 85 -4.53 -19.06 1.39
N ASP A 86 -4.52 -17.88 2.00
CA ASP A 86 -5.16 -16.68 1.46
C ASP A 86 -4.17 -15.62 1.00
N VAL A 87 -4.72 -14.49 0.52
CA VAL A 87 -3.96 -13.36 -0.02
C VAL A 87 -2.86 -12.88 0.94
N GLU A 88 -3.10 -12.86 2.25
CA GLU A 88 -2.09 -12.43 3.23
C GLU A 88 -0.96 -13.45 3.39
N ALA A 89 -1.29 -14.74 3.41
CA ALA A 89 -0.28 -15.79 3.44
C ALA A 89 0.61 -15.72 2.18
N PHE A 90 0.03 -15.51 1.01
CA PHE A 90 0.79 -15.27 -0.22
C PHE A 90 1.60 -13.97 -0.17
N GLY A 91 1.08 -12.92 0.46
CA GLY A 91 1.81 -11.67 0.70
C GLY A 91 3.10 -11.89 1.50
N ILE A 92 3.05 -12.74 2.53
CA ILE A 92 4.24 -13.14 3.31
C ILE A 92 5.22 -13.93 2.43
N VAL A 93 4.74 -14.86 1.60
CA VAL A 93 5.61 -15.60 0.66
C VAL A 93 6.31 -14.64 -0.31
N TYR A 94 5.62 -13.63 -0.84
CA TYR A 94 6.25 -12.61 -1.69
C TYR A 94 7.26 -11.74 -0.93
N ALA A 95 6.98 -11.39 0.33
CA ALA A 95 7.91 -10.64 1.17
C ALA A 95 9.20 -11.41 1.46
N LEU A 96 9.09 -12.72 1.70
CA LEU A 96 10.24 -13.62 1.87
C LEU A 96 11.02 -13.86 0.57
N ASN A 97 10.38 -13.71 -0.59
CA ASN A 97 10.97 -13.99 -1.90
C ASN A 97 10.84 -12.78 -2.85
N PRO A 98 11.50 -11.64 -2.55
CA PRO A 98 11.21 -10.34 -3.18
C PRO A 98 11.49 -10.26 -4.69
N ASN A 99 12.22 -11.23 -5.25
CA ASN A 99 12.56 -11.36 -6.67
C ASN A 99 11.55 -12.23 -7.47
N ARG A 100 10.46 -12.68 -6.83
CA ARG A 100 9.42 -13.50 -7.47
C ARG A 100 8.19 -12.66 -7.77
N GLU A 101 7.69 -12.75 -8.99
CA GLU A 101 6.52 -11.99 -9.45
C GLU A 101 5.27 -12.88 -9.63
N ASP A 102 5.47 -14.14 -9.99
CA ASP A 102 4.39 -15.13 -10.18
C ASP A 102 4.81 -16.45 -9.54
N LEU A 103 4.14 -16.82 -8.45
CA LEU A 103 4.41 -18.05 -7.71
C LEU A 103 3.96 -19.32 -8.48
N ASN A 104 3.13 -19.20 -9.51
CA ASN A 104 2.70 -20.35 -10.32
C ASN A 104 3.76 -20.83 -11.32
N LEU A 105 4.74 -19.98 -11.64
CA LEU A 105 5.76 -20.28 -12.65
C LEU A 105 7.02 -20.93 -12.08
N ILE A 106 7.06 -21.17 -10.76
CA ILE A 106 8.27 -21.64 -10.09
C ILE A 106 8.38 -23.16 -10.24
N LYS A 107 9.54 -23.61 -10.73
CA LYS A 107 9.86 -25.03 -10.90
C LYS A 107 11.25 -25.33 -10.35
N GLY A 108 11.35 -26.30 -9.46
CA GLY A 108 12.62 -26.89 -9.00
C GLY A 108 13.57 -25.93 -8.27
N LEU A 109 13.08 -24.74 -7.89
CA LEU A 109 13.82 -23.78 -7.08
C LEU A 109 13.33 -23.83 -5.64
N ASP A 110 14.26 -23.58 -4.73
CA ASP A 110 13.95 -23.39 -3.32
C ASP A 110 13.23 -22.04 -3.11
N ILE A 111 12.11 -22.09 -2.40
CA ILE A 111 11.33 -20.93 -1.97
C ILE A 111 11.31 -20.90 -0.44
N LEU A 112 11.43 -19.70 0.11
CA LEU A 112 11.20 -19.47 1.54
C LEU A 112 9.69 -19.37 1.82
N ILE A 113 9.16 -20.27 2.65
CA ILE A 113 7.72 -20.34 2.98
C ILE A 113 7.55 -20.29 4.51
N PRO A 114 6.53 -19.57 5.03
CA PRO A 114 6.25 -19.60 6.45
C PRO A 114 5.80 -20.99 6.90
N LYS A 115 6.20 -21.35 8.12
CA LYS A 115 5.77 -22.57 8.80
C LYS A 115 5.37 -22.26 10.23
N VAL A 116 4.29 -22.89 10.69
CA VAL A 116 3.87 -22.79 12.09
C VAL A 116 4.21 -24.08 12.82
N ASP A 117 4.92 -23.94 13.92
CA ASP A 117 5.16 -24.99 14.89
C ASP A 117 4.59 -24.58 16.26
N GLY A 118 4.19 -25.56 17.07
CA GLY A 118 3.63 -25.32 18.40
C GLY A 118 3.54 -26.60 19.22
N GLY A 119 2.97 -26.50 20.41
CA GLY A 119 2.85 -27.63 21.31
C GLY A 119 1.70 -28.60 20.98
N ALA A 120 1.38 -29.46 21.95
CA ALA A 120 0.41 -30.53 21.77
C ALA A 120 -1.03 -30.01 21.60
N MET A 121 -1.36 -28.85 22.18
CA MET A 121 -2.70 -28.27 22.08
C MET A 121 -2.97 -27.75 20.67
N LEU A 122 -2.02 -27.03 20.08
CA LEU A 122 -2.09 -26.52 18.72
C LEU A 122 -2.11 -27.67 17.71
N SER A 123 -1.27 -28.70 17.93
CA SER A 123 -1.27 -29.91 17.10
C SER A 123 -2.63 -30.62 17.10
N ASN A 124 -3.29 -30.71 18.27
CA ASN A 124 -4.63 -31.24 18.39
C ASN A 124 -5.67 -30.38 17.65
N ASP A 125 -5.50 -29.06 17.65
CA ASP A 125 -6.39 -28.16 16.91
C ASP A 125 -6.22 -28.29 15.40
N PHE A 126 -5.00 -28.48 14.91
CA PHE A 126 -4.74 -28.80 13.51
C PHE A 126 -5.40 -30.12 13.10
N ALA A 127 -5.34 -31.14 13.95
CA ALA A 127 -6.01 -32.43 13.74
C ALA A 127 -7.55 -32.29 13.70
N LYS A 128 -8.11 -31.32 14.43
CA LYS A 128 -9.54 -30.96 14.40
C LYS A 128 -9.95 -30.10 13.20
N GLY A 129 -9.02 -29.83 12.29
CA GLY A 129 -9.29 -29.07 11.07
C GLY A 129 -9.21 -27.56 11.26
N TYR A 130 -8.53 -27.06 12.29
CA TYR A 130 -8.13 -25.66 12.37
C TYR A 130 -6.83 -25.41 11.58
N SER A 131 -6.58 -24.15 11.24
CA SER A 131 -5.38 -23.68 10.55
C SER A 131 -5.08 -22.25 11.00
N VAL A 132 -3.81 -21.88 11.00
CA VAL A 132 -3.37 -20.54 11.36
C VAL A 132 -3.64 -19.59 10.21
N LEU A 133 -4.28 -18.47 10.56
CA LEU A 133 -4.54 -17.35 9.69
C LEU A 133 -3.47 -16.29 9.95
N LEU A 134 -2.75 -15.88 8.90
CA LEU A 134 -1.69 -14.89 9.00
C LEU A 134 -2.18 -13.54 8.49
N THR A 135 -1.99 -12.47 9.25
CA THR A 135 -2.28 -11.10 8.81
C THR A 135 -1.00 -10.27 8.88
N LEU A 136 -0.50 -9.84 7.72
CA LEU A 136 0.68 -8.98 7.65
C LEU A 136 0.27 -7.54 8.00
N ASP A 137 1.03 -6.88 8.88
CA ASP A 137 0.90 -5.47 9.25
C ASP A 137 -0.52 -5.05 9.69
N LYS A 138 -1.17 -5.86 10.55
CA LYS A 138 -2.55 -5.61 11.03
C LYS A 138 -2.74 -4.20 11.59
N ASP A 139 -1.79 -3.72 12.39
CA ASP A 139 -1.87 -2.39 13.01
C ASP A 139 -1.77 -1.28 11.96
N LEU A 140 -0.93 -1.45 10.95
CA LEU A 140 -0.80 -0.51 9.84
C LEU A 140 -2.09 -0.46 8.99
N LYS A 141 -2.72 -1.61 8.74
CA LYS A 141 -4.01 -1.70 8.03
C LYS A 141 -5.13 -1.04 8.82
N THR A 142 -5.12 -1.22 10.14
CA THR A 142 -6.07 -0.57 11.05
C THR A 142 -5.88 0.95 11.04
N LEU A 143 -4.63 1.42 11.12
CA LEU A 143 -4.29 2.84 11.03
C LEU A 143 -4.71 3.43 9.68
N PHE A 144 -4.48 2.71 8.59
CA PHE A 144 -4.90 3.11 7.25
C PHE A 144 -6.43 3.34 7.19
N GLY A 145 -7.22 2.36 7.64
CA GLY A 145 -8.68 2.50 7.71
C GLY A 145 -9.17 3.60 8.66
N VAL A 146 -8.44 3.93 9.73
CA VAL A 146 -8.73 5.09 10.61
C VAL A 146 -8.43 6.41 9.89
N ARG A 147 -7.32 6.49 9.16
CA ARG A 147 -6.94 7.69 8.40
C ARG A 147 -7.93 7.99 7.27
N ILE A 148 -8.47 6.98 6.59
CA ILE A 148 -9.53 7.17 5.58
C ILE A 148 -10.76 7.85 6.18
N GLU A 149 -11.24 7.39 7.34
CA GLU A 149 -12.41 7.99 8.00
C GLU A 149 -12.16 9.43 8.45
N ARG A 150 -10.96 9.72 8.98
CA ARG A 150 -10.56 11.10 9.32
C ARG A 150 -10.52 11.99 8.09
N PHE A 151 -9.94 11.50 7.00
CA PHE A 151 -9.90 12.22 5.73
C PHE A 151 -11.31 12.52 5.19
N ARG A 152 -12.22 11.55 5.23
CA ARG A 152 -13.64 11.74 4.86
C ARG A 152 -14.30 12.85 5.68
N ALA A 153 -14.05 12.87 6.99
CA ALA A 153 -14.54 13.96 7.85
C ALA A 153 -13.96 15.33 7.44
N SER A 154 -12.66 15.40 7.12
CA SER A 154 -12.01 16.64 6.66
C SER A 154 -12.61 17.15 5.34
N ILE A 155 -12.94 16.27 4.39
CA ILE A 155 -13.62 16.65 3.14
C ILE A 155 -14.96 17.34 3.44
N ALA A 156 -15.76 16.77 4.36
CA ALA A 156 -17.06 17.33 4.71
C ALA A 156 -16.92 18.77 5.22
N THR A 157 -15.93 19.04 6.08
CA THR A 157 -15.64 20.41 6.55
C THR A 157 -15.18 21.33 5.42
N THR A 158 -14.28 20.88 4.54
CA THR A 158 -13.79 21.71 3.43
C THR A 158 -14.91 22.02 2.42
N SER A 159 -15.88 21.12 2.25
CA SER A 159 -17.00 21.31 1.32
C SER A 159 -17.96 22.45 1.72
N THR A 160 -17.98 22.85 3.00
CA THR A 160 -18.84 23.93 3.52
C THR A 160 -18.18 25.30 3.53
N LEU A 161 -16.91 25.40 3.11
CA LEU A 161 -16.20 26.67 3.04
C LEU A 161 -16.87 27.67 2.08
N ASN A 162 -16.79 28.95 2.43
CA ASN A 162 -17.29 30.04 1.61
C ASN A 162 -16.66 29.97 0.19
N PRO A 163 -17.45 30.00 -0.90
CA PRO A 163 -16.91 29.97 -2.27
C PRO A 163 -15.84 31.02 -2.57
N LEU A 164 -15.86 32.17 -1.89
CA LEU A 164 -14.85 33.24 -2.03
C LEU A 164 -13.47 32.87 -1.44
N ARG A 165 -13.37 31.78 -0.66
CA ARG A 165 -12.09 31.23 -0.20
C ARG A 165 -11.32 30.57 -1.32
N PHE A 166 -11.94 30.25 -2.45
CA PHE A 166 -11.27 29.64 -3.60
C PHE A 166 -10.82 30.73 -4.57
N LEU A 167 -9.65 30.54 -5.18
CA LEU A 167 -9.12 31.48 -6.18
C LEU A 167 -10.10 31.73 -7.32
N ASP A 168 -10.76 30.65 -7.78
CA ASP A 168 -11.83 30.68 -8.77
C ASP A 168 -12.73 29.44 -8.65
N SER A 169 -13.85 29.44 -9.39
CA SER A 169 -14.81 28.33 -9.37
C SER A 169 -14.23 27.02 -9.94
N SER A 170 -13.26 27.09 -10.85
CA SER A 170 -12.61 25.93 -11.44
C SER A 170 -11.75 25.19 -10.41
N VAL A 171 -11.01 25.93 -9.57
CA VAL A 171 -10.23 25.36 -8.46
C VAL A 171 -11.16 24.66 -7.47
N ARG A 172 -12.29 25.27 -7.10
CA ARG A 172 -13.27 24.67 -6.19
C ARG A 172 -13.83 23.34 -6.74
N THR A 173 -14.28 23.34 -7.99
CA THR A 173 -14.85 22.14 -8.62
C THR A 173 -13.81 21.03 -8.73
N SER A 174 -12.60 21.36 -9.22
CA SER A 174 -11.53 20.37 -9.43
C SER A 174 -11.06 19.78 -8.10
N LEU A 175 -10.86 20.62 -7.07
CA LEU A 175 -10.44 20.15 -5.75
C LEU A 175 -11.49 19.21 -5.15
N THR A 176 -12.76 19.59 -5.22
CA THR A 176 -13.87 18.78 -4.69
C THR A 176 -13.98 17.43 -5.40
N GLU A 177 -13.86 17.41 -6.72
CA GLU A 177 -13.86 16.19 -7.53
C GLU A 177 -12.67 15.29 -7.19
N SER A 178 -11.46 15.84 -7.06
CA SER A 178 -10.25 15.08 -6.70
C SER A 178 -10.36 14.47 -5.30
N LEU A 179 -10.77 15.25 -4.30
CA LEU A 179 -10.98 14.75 -2.93
C LEU A 179 -12.01 13.61 -2.87
N ARG A 180 -13.12 13.76 -3.60
CA ARG A 180 -14.16 12.72 -3.69
C ARG A 180 -13.60 11.44 -4.34
N ARG A 181 -12.87 11.56 -5.44
CA ARG A 181 -12.25 10.41 -6.14
C ARG A 181 -11.26 9.69 -5.25
N ILE A 182 -10.37 10.41 -4.57
CA ILE A 182 -9.43 9.85 -3.59
C ILE A 182 -10.20 9.05 -2.53
N SER A 183 -11.21 9.64 -1.90
CA SER A 183 -11.98 8.98 -0.83
C SER A 183 -12.67 7.69 -1.30
N VAL A 184 -13.23 7.68 -2.51
CA VAL A 184 -13.85 6.49 -3.10
C VAL A 184 -12.81 5.41 -3.37
N ARG A 185 -11.69 5.75 -4.03
CA ARG A 185 -10.64 4.78 -4.36
C ARG A 185 -9.94 4.22 -3.13
N LEU A 186 -9.67 5.04 -2.12
CA LEU A 186 -9.15 4.58 -0.83
C LEU A 186 -10.11 3.62 -0.13
N GLY A 187 -11.42 3.88 -0.18
CA GLY A 187 -12.43 2.96 0.33
C GLY A 187 -12.38 1.59 -0.36
N GLN A 188 -12.26 1.58 -1.69
CA GLN A 188 -12.09 0.34 -2.46
C GLN A 188 -10.82 -0.43 -2.06
N ILE A 189 -9.71 0.28 -1.83
CA ILE A 189 -8.45 -0.32 -1.35
C ILE A 189 -8.66 -0.93 0.05
N ASP A 190 -9.29 -0.21 0.98
CA ASP A 190 -9.56 -0.70 2.34
C ASP A 190 -10.47 -1.95 2.32
N ASP A 191 -11.53 -1.92 1.52
CA ASP A 191 -12.45 -3.06 1.35
C ASP A 191 -11.71 -4.32 0.85
N ARG A 192 -10.75 -4.16 -0.07
CA ARG A 192 -9.91 -5.25 -0.60
C ARG A 192 -8.95 -5.80 0.44
N ILE A 193 -8.28 -4.90 1.17
CA ILE A 193 -7.37 -5.27 2.26
C ILE A 193 -8.11 -6.05 3.34
N MET A 194 -9.26 -5.53 3.80
CA MET A 194 -10.04 -6.15 4.88
C MET A 194 -10.75 -7.42 4.41
N GLY A 195 -11.23 -7.45 3.17
CA GLY A 195 -11.83 -8.64 2.57
C GLY A 195 -10.82 -9.73 2.20
N ARG A 196 -9.52 -9.39 2.13
CA ARG A 196 -8.41 -10.32 1.85
C ARG A 196 -8.60 -11.08 0.54
N TYR A 197 -9.01 -10.36 -0.50
CA TYR A 197 -9.19 -10.86 -1.86
C TYR A 197 -8.30 -10.10 -2.86
N GLU A 198 -8.22 -10.58 -4.10
CA GLU A 198 -7.36 -10.05 -5.16
C GLU A 198 -5.87 -10.20 -4.87
N ARG A 199 -5.16 -9.13 -4.49
CA ARG A 199 -3.69 -9.07 -4.47
C ARG A 199 -3.17 -8.62 -3.10
N PRO A 200 -2.07 -9.20 -2.58
CA PRO A 200 -1.50 -8.71 -1.33
C PRO A 200 -0.88 -7.33 -1.52
N ILE A 201 -1.27 -6.37 -0.68
CA ILE A 201 -0.63 -5.05 -0.64
C ILE A 201 0.71 -5.14 0.09
N PRO A 202 1.83 -4.69 -0.52
CA PRO A 202 3.11 -4.63 0.16
C PRO A 202 3.13 -3.57 1.28
N THR A 203 3.87 -3.83 2.35
CA THR A 203 4.08 -2.90 3.48
C THR A 203 4.46 -1.49 3.02
N THR A 204 5.41 -1.36 2.10
CA THR A 204 5.87 -0.06 1.57
C THR A 204 4.74 0.72 0.90
N VAL A 205 3.90 0.05 0.10
CA VAL A 205 2.77 0.69 -0.59
C VAL A 205 1.72 1.14 0.42
N LEU A 206 1.45 0.32 1.45
CA LEU A 206 0.51 0.70 2.50
C LEU A 206 1.02 1.87 3.36
N ILE A 207 2.32 1.90 3.68
CA ILE A 207 2.95 3.04 4.39
C ILE A 207 2.81 4.32 3.57
N GLN A 208 3.23 4.30 2.31
CA GLN A 208 3.21 5.48 1.44
C GLN A 208 1.77 6.01 1.25
N LEU A 209 0.78 5.14 1.00
CA LEU A 209 -0.64 5.53 0.94
C LEU A 209 -1.10 6.16 2.25
N SER A 210 -0.71 5.56 3.38
CA SER A 210 -1.06 6.06 4.70
C SER A 210 -0.47 7.46 4.95
N SER A 211 0.77 7.70 4.53
CA SER A 211 1.43 9.01 4.62
C SER A 211 0.80 10.05 3.69
N GLU A 212 0.41 9.68 2.47
CA GLU A 212 -0.34 10.55 1.55
C GLU A 212 -1.71 10.96 2.13
N ILE A 213 -2.43 10.04 2.78
CA ILE A 213 -3.68 10.39 3.47
C ILE A 213 -3.41 11.37 4.61
N GLN A 214 -2.34 11.18 5.37
CA GLN A 214 -1.97 12.10 6.44
C GLN A 214 -1.64 13.49 5.88
N LEU A 215 -0.90 13.56 4.76
CA LEU A 215 -0.63 14.81 4.05
C LEU A 215 -1.94 15.53 3.67
N LEU A 216 -2.92 14.79 3.15
CA LEU A 216 -4.22 15.36 2.80
C LEU A 216 -4.98 15.87 4.03
N ILE A 217 -4.97 15.11 5.13
CA ILE A 217 -5.60 15.54 6.40
C ILE A 217 -4.98 16.85 6.88
N ASP A 218 -3.65 16.93 6.89
CA ASP A 218 -2.91 18.11 7.35
C ASP A 218 -3.19 19.30 6.42
N THR A 219 -3.14 19.08 5.10
CA THR A 219 -3.43 20.10 4.09
C THR A 219 -4.85 20.65 4.24
N LEU A 220 -5.84 19.79 4.45
CA LEU A 220 -7.23 20.22 4.65
C LEU A 220 -7.43 20.90 6.01
N SER A 221 -6.71 20.48 7.05
CA SER A 221 -6.72 21.15 8.35
C SER A 221 -6.20 22.59 8.26
N ASP A 222 -5.09 22.79 7.55
CA ASP A 222 -4.53 24.12 7.28
C ASP A 222 -5.49 24.98 6.45
N VAL A 223 -6.11 24.40 5.42
CA VAL A 223 -7.13 25.09 4.60
C VAL A 223 -8.32 25.54 5.45
N ASN A 224 -8.79 24.68 6.34
CA ASN A 224 -9.97 24.93 7.18
C ASN A 224 -9.68 25.94 8.31
N SER A 225 -8.43 26.06 8.76
CA SER A 225 -8.02 26.95 9.86
C SER A 225 -7.44 28.30 9.41
N SER A 226 -6.97 28.39 8.16
CA SER A 226 -6.47 29.63 7.56
C SER A 226 -7.58 30.41 6.88
N ASP A 227 -7.42 31.73 6.70
CA ASP A 227 -8.23 32.56 5.79
C ASP A 227 -7.61 32.74 4.41
N ARG A 228 -6.44 32.13 4.16
CA ARG A 228 -5.76 32.24 2.87
C ARG A 228 -6.62 31.68 1.73
N PRO A 229 -6.57 32.30 0.53
CA PRO A 229 -7.21 31.75 -0.65
C PRO A 229 -6.64 30.37 -1.00
N ILE A 230 -7.55 29.43 -1.30
CA ILE A 230 -7.25 28.09 -1.80
C ILE A 230 -6.92 28.23 -3.28
N GLY A 231 -5.63 28.07 -3.58
CA GLY A 231 -5.08 28.25 -4.92
C GLY A 231 -4.69 26.94 -5.60
N LYS A 232 -4.04 27.09 -6.77
CA LYS A 232 -3.60 25.98 -7.62
C LYS A 232 -2.56 25.06 -6.96
N ALA A 233 -1.74 25.57 -6.04
CA ALA A 233 -0.73 24.75 -5.36
C ALA A 233 -1.36 23.63 -4.50
N ILE A 234 -2.44 23.95 -3.77
CA ILE A 234 -3.20 22.95 -2.99
C ILE A 234 -3.83 21.94 -3.94
N LEU A 235 -4.44 22.41 -5.03
CA LEU A 235 -5.02 21.53 -6.04
C LEU A 235 -3.97 20.58 -6.64
N GLN A 236 -2.79 21.08 -7.00
CA GLN A 236 -1.70 20.27 -7.54
C GLN A 236 -1.23 19.20 -6.56
N GLN A 237 -1.11 19.52 -5.27
CA GLN A 237 -0.75 18.56 -4.24
C GLN A 237 -1.82 17.46 -4.08
N VAL A 238 -3.10 17.84 -4.07
CA VAL A 238 -4.21 16.88 -4.00
C VAL A 238 -4.28 16.02 -5.27
N ASP A 239 -4.02 16.60 -6.44
CA ASP A 239 -4.00 15.88 -7.71
C ASP A 239 -2.84 14.88 -7.80
N ALA A 240 -1.66 15.20 -7.25
CA ALA A 240 -0.54 14.27 -7.16
C ALA A 240 -0.92 13.03 -6.31
N VAL A 241 -1.57 13.24 -5.16
CA VAL A 241 -2.08 12.12 -4.35
C VAL A 241 -3.19 11.36 -5.09
N ARG A 242 -4.10 12.05 -5.78
CA ARG A 242 -5.19 11.42 -6.55
C ARG A 242 -4.63 10.46 -7.58
N ASN A 243 -3.68 10.91 -8.40
CA ASN A 243 -3.09 10.08 -9.43
C ASN A 243 -2.49 8.82 -8.79
N ASP A 244 -1.66 8.98 -7.77
CA ASP A 244 -1.01 7.85 -7.12
C ASP A 244 -1.98 6.84 -6.50
N VAL A 245 -3.04 7.32 -5.86
CA VAL A 245 -4.14 6.48 -5.33
C VAL A 245 -4.86 5.74 -6.45
N GLU A 246 -5.11 6.36 -7.61
CA GLU A 246 -5.74 5.70 -8.77
C GLU A 246 -4.87 4.56 -9.29
N ILE A 247 -3.56 4.80 -9.45
CA ILE A 247 -2.59 3.78 -9.89
C ILE A 247 -2.55 2.58 -8.93
N ARG A 248 -2.50 2.84 -7.62
CA ARG A 248 -2.50 1.77 -6.62
C ARG A 248 -3.84 1.04 -6.52
N ALA A 249 -4.95 1.74 -6.74
CA ALA A 249 -6.27 1.12 -6.78
C ALA A 249 -6.45 0.20 -8.00
N ASP A 250 -5.85 0.54 -9.14
CA ASP A 250 -5.93 -0.24 -10.37
C ASP A 250 -4.97 -1.45 -10.39
N ALA A 251 -3.90 -1.42 -9.57
CA ALA A 251 -3.01 -2.58 -9.37
C ALA A 251 -3.72 -3.80 -8.72
N PHE A 252 -4.84 -3.55 -8.04
CA PHE A 252 -5.74 -4.60 -7.57
C PHE A 252 -6.58 -5.16 -8.73
N THR A 253 -6.05 -6.19 -9.36
CA THR A 253 -6.73 -6.95 -10.42
C THR A 253 -7.53 -8.09 -9.82
N TYR A 254 -8.74 -8.36 -10.34
CA TYR A 254 -9.53 -9.54 -9.97
C TYR A 254 -8.69 -10.83 -10.03
N VAL A 255 -8.65 -11.56 -8.91
CA VAL A 255 -8.08 -12.91 -8.83
C VAL A 255 -9.21 -13.83 -8.39
N ALA A 256 -9.55 -14.83 -9.21
CA ALA A 256 -10.57 -15.79 -8.85
C ALA A 256 -10.15 -16.59 -7.59
N GLY A 257 -11.12 -16.93 -6.75
CA GLY A 257 -10.86 -17.70 -5.52
C GLY A 257 -10.14 -19.01 -5.82
N GLY A 258 -9.09 -19.30 -5.06
CA GLY A 258 -8.26 -20.50 -5.24
C GLY A 258 -7.14 -20.37 -6.28
N ILE A 259 -6.99 -19.22 -6.93
CA ILE A 259 -5.82 -18.91 -7.77
C ILE A 259 -4.79 -18.16 -6.94
N VAL A 260 -3.51 -18.55 -7.06
CA VAL A 260 -2.41 -17.83 -6.41
C VAL A 260 -2.31 -16.43 -7.01
N PRO A 261 -2.45 -15.35 -6.20
CA PRO A 261 -2.37 -13.99 -6.70
C PRO A 261 -0.94 -13.67 -7.13
N ARG A 262 -0.79 -12.81 -8.14
CA ARG A 262 0.52 -12.28 -8.55
C ARG A 262 1.07 -11.30 -7.51
N ALA A 263 2.38 -11.05 -7.53
CA ALA A 263 2.99 -10.00 -6.73
C ALA A 263 2.45 -8.62 -7.13
N TRP A 264 2.56 -7.65 -6.24
CA TRP A 264 2.36 -6.23 -6.59
C TRP A 264 3.35 -5.82 -7.69
N PRO A 265 2.91 -5.08 -8.75
CA PRO A 265 3.76 -4.79 -9.89
C PRO A 265 4.98 -3.98 -9.47
N LYS A 266 6.15 -4.33 -10.01
CA LYS A 266 7.41 -3.62 -9.80
C LYS A 266 8.12 -3.35 -11.11
N VAL A 267 8.63 -2.14 -11.26
CA VAL A 267 9.33 -1.66 -12.45
C VAL A 267 10.80 -1.46 -12.12
N ALA A 268 11.69 -1.86 -13.02
CA ALA A 268 13.12 -1.54 -12.87
C ALA A 268 13.33 -0.05 -13.16
N VAL A 269 13.96 0.66 -12.24
CA VAL A 269 14.34 2.06 -12.41
C VAL A 269 15.85 2.15 -12.42
N VAL A 270 16.39 2.71 -13.50
CA VAL A 270 17.81 2.89 -13.74
C VAL A 270 18.12 4.38 -13.64
N VAL A 271 18.89 4.78 -12.64
CA VAL A 271 19.22 6.19 -12.39
C VAL A 271 20.69 6.44 -12.68
N LYS A 272 20.96 7.36 -13.60
CA LYS A 272 22.30 7.87 -13.91
C LYS A 272 22.46 9.25 -13.29
N THR A 273 23.55 9.47 -12.57
CA THR A 273 23.93 10.81 -12.07
C THR A 273 25.13 11.32 -12.86
N LEU A 274 25.00 12.52 -13.42
CA LEU A 274 25.99 13.15 -14.28
C LEU A 274 26.44 14.50 -13.69
N HIS A 275 27.68 14.88 -13.97
CA HIS A 275 28.20 16.23 -13.79
C HIS A 275 29.00 16.60 -15.03
N SER A 276 28.59 17.67 -15.71
CA SER A 276 29.18 18.07 -17.00
C SER A 276 29.22 16.93 -18.03
N GLY A 277 28.16 16.11 -18.08
CA GLY A 277 28.03 14.97 -19.00
C GLY A 277 28.81 13.71 -18.59
N VAL A 278 29.55 13.73 -17.49
CA VAL A 278 30.32 12.58 -16.98
C VAL A 278 29.62 11.95 -15.79
N ALA A 279 29.55 10.62 -15.75
CA ALA A 279 28.96 9.88 -14.63
C ALA A 279 29.67 10.17 -13.31
N VAL A 280 28.91 10.53 -12.28
CA VAL A 280 29.41 10.76 -10.92
C VAL A 280 29.08 9.55 -10.05
N ASN A 281 30.10 9.00 -9.42
CA ASN A 281 29.98 7.91 -8.46
C ASN A 281 29.95 8.44 -7.02
N ASN A 282 29.70 7.55 -6.04
CA ASN A 282 29.68 7.86 -4.61
C ASN A 282 28.57 8.83 -4.16
N LEU A 283 27.50 8.96 -4.95
CA LEU A 283 26.27 9.65 -4.55
C LEU A 283 25.18 8.62 -4.27
N ARG A 284 24.35 8.91 -3.27
CA ARG A 284 23.16 8.12 -2.98
C ARG A 284 21.99 8.70 -3.78
N ILE A 285 21.30 7.84 -4.50
CA ILE A 285 20.02 8.18 -5.11
C ILE A 285 18.94 8.04 -4.05
N TYR A 286 18.18 9.10 -3.85
CA TYR A 286 16.99 9.13 -3.03
C TYR A 286 15.74 9.28 -3.91
N TYR A 287 14.63 8.79 -3.41
CA TYR A 287 13.33 8.93 -4.04
C TYR A 287 12.21 9.00 -3.02
N ALA A 288 11.11 9.63 -3.39
CA ALA A 288 9.86 9.67 -2.63
C ALA A 288 8.67 9.80 -3.59
N PRO A 289 7.46 9.35 -3.22
CA PRO A 289 6.25 9.66 -3.98
C PRO A 289 6.15 11.17 -4.25
N GLU A 290 5.66 11.57 -5.41
CA GLU A 290 5.69 12.98 -5.84
C GLU A 290 5.05 13.92 -4.81
N ALA A 291 3.90 13.52 -4.26
CA ALA A 291 3.19 14.30 -3.24
C ALA A 291 3.97 14.44 -1.92
N LEU A 292 4.90 13.52 -1.64
CA LEU A 292 5.68 13.44 -0.40
C LEU A 292 7.13 13.89 -0.57
N LYS A 293 7.55 14.33 -1.77
CA LYS A 293 8.97 14.64 -2.08
C LYS A 293 9.64 15.66 -1.16
N ASP A 294 8.87 16.57 -0.58
CA ASP A 294 9.37 17.63 0.31
C ASP A 294 9.41 17.19 1.79
N LYS A 295 9.03 15.94 2.09
CA LYS A 295 9.05 15.33 3.42
C LYS A 295 10.29 14.45 3.55
N THR A 296 11.31 14.92 4.26
CA THR A 296 12.59 14.21 4.39
C THR A 296 12.48 12.81 4.99
N GLU A 297 11.50 12.59 5.86
CA GLU A 297 11.18 11.32 6.50
C GLU A 297 10.56 10.29 5.55
N GLU A 298 10.03 10.73 4.41
CA GLU A 298 9.46 9.89 3.34
C GLU A 298 10.49 9.56 2.25
N ALA A 299 11.72 10.07 2.37
CA ALA A 299 12.78 9.80 1.43
C ALA A 299 13.35 8.39 1.64
N HIS A 300 13.25 7.57 0.59
CA HIS A 300 13.88 6.26 0.50
C HIS A 300 15.16 6.35 -0.33
N SER A 301 16.05 5.37 -0.19
CA SER A 301 17.32 5.36 -0.91
C SER A 301 17.59 4.07 -1.67
N PHE A 302 18.29 4.20 -2.79
CA PHE A 302 18.86 3.08 -3.50
C PHE A 302 20.01 2.49 -2.68
N ALA A 303 20.13 1.16 -2.67
CA ALA A 303 21.15 0.47 -1.89
C ALA A 303 22.59 0.73 -2.41
N VAL A 304 22.77 1.00 -3.71
CA VAL A 304 24.07 1.08 -4.38
C VAL A 304 24.53 2.53 -4.56
N LEU A 305 25.81 2.81 -4.24
CA LEU A 305 26.46 4.13 -4.40
C LEU A 305 27.17 4.15 -5.75
N SER A 306 26.49 4.48 -6.85
CA SER A 306 27.13 4.62 -8.16
C SER A 306 26.15 5.14 -9.21
N SER A 307 26.69 5.51 -10.37
CA SER A 307 25.92 5.79 -11.60
C SER A 307 26.35 4.80 -12.70
N PRO A 308 25.44 3.99 -13.28
CA PRO A 308 24.01 3.88 -12.94
C PRO A 308 23.75 3.12 -11.63
N ALA A 309 22.65 3.45 -10.97
CA ALA A 309 22.06 2.66 -9.89
C ALA A 309 20.73 2.05 -10.37
N VAL A 310 20.44 0.82 -9.97
CA VAL A 310 19.20 0.11 -10.37
C VAL A 310 18.44 -0.32 -9.13
N GLN A 311 17.14 -0.05 -9.11
CA GLN A 311 16.23 -0.55 -8.09
C GLN A 311 14.87 -0.88 -8.69
N ARG A 312 14.20 -1.89 -8.14
CA ARG A 312 12.82 -2.20 -8.50
C ARG A 312 11.86 -1.49 -7.57
N LEU A 313 11.04 -0.61 -8.12
CA LEU A 313 10.05 0.19 -7.38
C LEU A 313 8.64 -0.27 -7.72
N PHE A 314 7.71 -0.10 -6.79
CA PHE A 314 6.28 -0.30 -7.09
C PHE A 314 5.80 0.78 -8.06
N GLU A 315 4.69 0.56 -8.75
CA GLU A 315 4.15 1.57 -9.67
C GLU A 315 3.57 2.76 -8.90
N ALA A 316 4.12 3.95 -9.15
CA ALA A 316 3.71 5.22 -8.56
C ALA A 316 4.43 6.40 -9.25
N ASP A 317 4.00 7.63 -8.98
CA ASP A 317 4.73 8.83 -9.44
C ASP A 317 5.78 9.18 -8.39
N TYR A 318 7.06 9.18 -8.79
CA TYR A 318 8.18 9.39 -7.89
C TYR A 318 9.01 10.58 -8.32
N CYS A 319 9.57 11.28 -7.34
CA CYS A 319 10.65 12.23 -7.57
C CYS A 319 11.97 11.65 -7.07
N PHE A 320 13.03 11.88 -7.84
CA PHE A 320 14.37 11.33 -7.64
C PHE A 320 15.39 12.44 -7.54
N TRP A 321 16.39 12.26 -6.68
CA TRP A 321 17.52 13.17 -6.56
C TRP A 321 18.75 12.46 -6.02
N ALA A 322 19.93 13.03 -6.28
CA ALA A 322 21.19 12.56 -5.74
C ALA A 322 21.62 13.44 -4.56
N ALA A 323 22.12 12.82 -3.49
CA ALA A 323 22.66 13.51 -2.33
C ALA A 323 23.89 12.79 -1.75
N ARG A 324 24.61 13.49 -0.85
CA ARG A 324 25.76 12.92 -0.12
C ARG A 324 25.28 12.22 1.13
N ASP A 325 25.31 10.90 1.13
CA ASP A 325 24.98 10.05 2.28
C ASP A 325 25.76 10.50 3.54
N PRO A 326 25.15 10.62 4.74
CA PRO A 326 23.74 10.36 5.08
C PRO A 326 22.79 11.56 4.92
N LYS A 327 23.25 12.67 4.32
CA LYS A 327 22.39 13.82 4.09
C LYS A 327 21.44 13.54 2.92
N VAL A 328 20.16 13.79 3.13
CA VAL A 328 19.10 13.62 2.12
C VAL A 328 18.93 14.88 1.24
N ILE A 329 19.67 15.96 1.54
CA ILE A 329 19.54 17.24 0.83
C ILE A 329 20.06 17.10 -0.62
N PRO A 330 19.25 17.44 -1.64
CA PRO A 330 19.65 17.32 -3.04
C PRO A 330 20.93 18.11 -3.37
N ILE A 331 21.85 17.47 -4.09
CA ILE A 331 22.98 18.12 -4.77
C ILE A 331 22.85 18.05 -6.30
N SER A 332 21.84 17.33 -6.79
CA SER A 332 21.40 17.32 -8.19
C SER A 332 20.10 18.10 -8.36
N ASN A 333 19.65 18.24 -9.60
CA ASN A 333 18.24 18.51 -9.86
C ASN A 333 17.36 17.39 -9.28
N VAL A 334 16.10 17.75 -9.00
CA VAL A 334 15.04 16.79 -8.66
C VAL A 334 14.27 16.49 -9.94
N VAL A 335 14.14 15.21 -10.29
CA VAL A 335 13.40 14.75 -11.47
C VAL A 335 12.21 13.92 -11.02
N CYS A 336 11.00 14.33 -11.40
CA CYS A 336 9.79 13.55 -11.16
C CYS A 336 9.42 12.76 -12.41
N HIS A 337 9.08 11.48 -12.24
CA HIS A 337 8.82 10.57 -13.33
C HIS A 337 7.74 9.55 -12.95
N GLU A 338 6.89 9.23 -13.92
CA GLU A 338 5.93 8.14 -13.82
C GLU A 338 6.66 6.79 -13.89
N VAL A 339 6.58 5.97 -12.84
CA VAL A 339 7.18 4.63 -12.81
C VAL A 339 6.10 3.58 -13.09
N ARG A 340 5.97 3.15 -14.35
CA ARG A 340 4.96 2.17 -14.79
C ARG A 340 5.61 1.05 -15.60
N LEU A 341 5.00 -0.14 -15.61
CA LEU A 341 5.35 -1.18 -16.56
C LEU A 341 5.05 -0.66 -17.97
N GLN A 342 6.10 -0.31 -18.71
CA GLN A 342 6.06 0.09 -20.11
C GLN A 342 7.10 -0.74 -20.88
N SER A 343 7.06 -0.67 -22.21
CA SER A 343 8.13 -1.18 -23.06
C SER A 343 9.04 -0.01 -23.44
N PRO A 344 10.36 -0.03 -23.10
CA PRO A 344 11.13 -1.10 -22.47
C PRO A 344 10.85 -1.28 -20.96
N ASP A 345 11.11 -2.48 -20.43
CA ASP A 345 10.82 -2.92 -19.04
C ASP A 345 11.57 -2.16 -17.92
N ALA A 346 12.25 -1.06 -18.26
CA ALA A 346 12.97 -0.20 -17.33
C ALA A 346 12.72 1.29 -17.62
N VAL A 347 12.61 2.06 -16.54
CA VAL A 347 12.54 3.53 -16.59
C VAL A 347 13.94 4.09 -16.36
N ASP A 348 14.47 4.78 -17.37
CA ASP A 348 15.75 5.48 -17.30
C ASP A 348 15.58 6.91 -16.79
N ILE A 349 16.33 7.28 -15.76
CA ILE A 349 16.30 8.61 -15.13
C ILE A 349 17.70 9.19 -15.14
N GLU A 350 17.82 10.44 -15.57
CA GLU A 350 19.07 11.19 -15.54
C GLU A 350 18.99 12.34 -14.53
N LEU A 351 19.95 12.37 -13.61
CA LEU A 351 20.15 13.43 -12.63
C LEU A 351 21.43 14.19 -12.96
N THR A 352 21.40 15.51 -12.88
CA THR A 352 22.55 16.39 -13.10
C THR A 352 22.94 17.06 -11.79
N VAL A 353 24.19 16.89 -11.36
CA VAL A 353 24.78 17.56 -10.20
C VAL A 353 24.86 19.07 -10.48
N ILE A 354 24.25 19.86 -9.61
CA ILE A 354 24.12 21.33 -9.74
C ILE A 354 25.08 22.10 -8.83
N GLN A 355 25.80 21.41 -7.94
CA GLN A 355 26.72 22.00 -6.97
C GLN A 355 28.19 21.75 -7.31
#